data_AF-A0A948GZW6-F1
#
_entry.id   AF-A0A948GZW6-F1
#
_cell.length_a   1.000
_cell.length_b   1.000
_cell.length_c   1.000
_cell.angle_alpha   90.00
_cell.angle_beta   90.00
_cell.angle_gamma   90.00
#
_symmetry.space_group_name_H-M   'P 1'
#
loop_
_entity.id
_entity.type
_entity.pdbx_description
1 polymer ?
#
loop_
_entity_poly.entity_id
_entity_poly.type
_entity_poly.pdbx_seq_one_letter_code
_entity_poly.pdbx_strand_id
1 'polypeptide(L)' 'MAKKDTTGFWKAKVSLKPGKYEYKFFVDGSWISDPKSQNTVYNSFGSQNSILEIK' A
#
# COMPACT_ATOMS: atom_id res chain seq x y z
N MET A 1 4.62 12.57 1.11
CA MET A 1 4.21 12.18 2.48
C MET A 1 2.70 12.07 2.55
N ALA A 2 2.17 11.07 3.26
CA ALA A 2 0.73 10.96 3.48
C ALA A 2 0.24 12.11 4.37
N LYS A 3 -0.93 12.68 4.04
CA LYS A 3 -1.58 13.72 4.84
C LYS A 3 -2.88 13.17 5.41
N LYS A 4 -3.12 13.44 6.69
CA LYS A 4 -4.40 13.19 7.34
C LYS A 4 -5.38 14.29 6.93
N ASP A 5 -6.55 13.92 6.45
CA ASP A 5 -7.63 14.87 6.17
C ASP A 5 -8.49 15.14 7.42
N THR A 6 -9.42 16.09 7.30
CA THR A 6 -10.31 16.51 8.40
C THR A 6 -11.27 15.42 8.85
N THR A 7 -11.44 14.36 8.05
CA THR A 7 -12.31 13.21 8.35
C THR A 7 -11.54 12.00 8.88
N GLY A 8 -10.21 12.13 9.06
CA GLY A 8 -9.37 11.13 9.69
C GLY A 8 -8.73 10.13 8.73
N PHE A 9 -8.89 10.29 7.41
CA PHE A 9 -8.29 9.44 6.41
C PHE A 9 -6.88 9.91 6.03
N TRP A 10 -6.00 8.93 5.84
CA TRP A 10 -4.66 9.18 5.30
C TRP A 10 -4.67 9.05 3.78
N LYS A 11 -4.16 10.08 3.10
CA LYS A 11 -4.09 10.11 1.63
C LYS A 11 -2.68 10.48 1.17
N ALA A 12 -2.20 9.80 0.13
CA ALA A 12 -0.99 10.13 -0.59
C ALA A 12 -1.27 10.08 -2.10
N LYS A 13 -0.62 10.96 -2.86
CA LYS A 13 -0.63 10.94 -4.32
C LYS A 13 0.78 10.61 -4.80
N VAL A 14 0.90 9.62 -5.67
CA VAL A 14 2.15 9.18 -6.28
C VAL A 14 1.91 9.01 -7.77
N SER A 15 2.76 9.63 -8.59
CA SER A 15 2.73 9.45 -10.03
C SER A 15 3.55 8.21 -10.38
N LEU A 16 2.90 7.22 -10.99
CA LEU A 16 3.51 5.96 -11.40
C LEU A 16 3.22 5.74 -12.88
N LYS A 17 4.17 5.10 -13.57
CA LYS A 17 3.97 4.64 -14.96
C LYS A 17 3.12 3.36 -14.94
N PRO A 18 2.59 2.92 -16.09
CA PRO A 18 1.99 1.60 -16.21
C PRO A 18 2.96 0.52 -15.75
N GLY A 19 2.46 -0.45 -14.99
CA GLY A 19 3.26 -1.51 -14.39
C GLY A 19 2.61 -2.13 -13.15
N LYS A 20 3.27 -3.16 -12.64
CA LYS A 20 2.89 -3.87 -11.42
C LYS A 20 3.76 -3.37 -10.26
N TYR A 21 3.12 -2.93 -9.19
CA TYR A 21 3.77 -2.38 -8.01
C TYR A 21 3.36 -3.15 -6.76
N GLU A 22 4.31 -3.38 -5.87
CA GLU A 22 4.06 -3.90 -4.54
C GLU A 22 4.06 -2.75 -3.52
N TYR A 23 3.11 -2.76 -2.59
CA TYR A 23 3.02 -1.76 -1.55
C TYR A 23 2.53 -2.35 -0.23
N LYS A 24 2.83 -1.64 0.86
CA LYS A 24 2.39 -1.95 2.21
C LYS A 24 2.31 -0.66 3.02
N PHE A 25 1.42 -0.61 4.00
CA PHE A 25 1.31 0.53 4.91
C PHE A 25 2.13 0.28 6.17
N PHE A 26 2.76 1.33 6.69
CA PHE A 26 3.37 1.33 8.01
C PHE A 26 2.52 2.19 8.93
N VAL A 27 1.79 1.55 9.85
CA VAL A 27 0.81 2.19 10.73
C VAL A 27 1.21 1.84 12.16
N ASP A 28 1.41 2.86 12.99
CA ASP A 28 1.68 2.73 14.43
C ASP A 28 2.79 1.70 14.77
N GLY A 29 3.89 1.73 14.01
CA GLY A 29 5.05 0.85 14.23
C GLY A 29 4.94 -0.53 13.59
N SER A 30 3.84 -0.82 12.88
CA SER A 30 3.58 -2.14 12.29
C SER A 30 3.34 -2.09 10.79
N TRP A 31 3.81 -3.12 10.08
CA TRP A 31 3.58 -3.30 8.65
C TRP A 31 2.25 -3.99 8.38
N ILE A 32 1.36 -3.31 7.65
CA ILE A 32 0.00 -3.78 7.37
C ILE A 32 -0.24 -3.80 5.86
N SER A 33 -0.61 -4.97 5.33
CA SER A 33 -1.05 -5.12 3.94
C SER A 33 -2.43 -4.48 3.77
N ASP A 34 -2.72 -3.92 2.60
CA ASP A 34 -4.04 -3.36 2.32
C ASP A 34 -5.11 -4.46 2.33
N PRO A 35 -6.04 -4.46 3.30
CA PRO A 35 -7.09 -5.48 3.38
C PRO A 35 -8.09 -5.41 2.21
N LYS A 36 -8.11 -4.30 1.48
CA LYS A 36 -8.98 -4.10 0.30
C LYS A 36 -8.29 -4.46 -1.01
N SER A 37 -6.98 -4.73 -1.00
CA SER A 37 -6.27 -5.14 -2.20
C SER A 37 -6.72 -6.54 -2.62
N GLN A 38 -7.08 -6.69 -3.88
CA GLN A 38 -7.53 -7.98 -4.44
C GLN A 38 -6.37 -8.98 -4.61
N ASN A 39 -5.14 -8.47 -4.72
CA ASN A 39 -3.97 -9.25 -5.04
C ASN A 39 -2.88 -9.01 -3.99
N THR A 40 -2.33 -10.10 -3.44
CA THR A 40 -1.21 -10.04 -2.50
C THR A 40 -0.11 -11.00 -2.94
N VAL A 41 1.11 -10.72 -2.50
CA VAL A 41 2.29 -11.55 -2.76
C VAL A 41 3.13 -11.69 -1.50
N TYR A 42 3.66 -12.89 -1.26
CA TYR A 42 4.60 -13.10 -0.16
C TYR A 42 5.93 -12.41 -0.47
N ASN A 43 6.40 -11.61 0.47
CA ASN A 43 7.74 -11.03 0.44
C ASN A 43 8.75 -11.99 1.07
N SER A 44 10.04 -11.71 0.83
CA SER A 44 11.16 -12.53 1.32
C SER A 44 11.30 -12.58 2.84
N PHE A 45 10.53 -11.78 3.57
CA PHE A 45 10.54 -11.70 5.03
C PHE A 45 9.36 -12.46 5.67
N GLY A 46 8.66 -13.30 4.89
CA GLY A 46 7.57 -14.14 5.39
C GLY A 46 6.26 -13.40 5.64
N SER A 47 6.14 -12.15 5.19
CA SER A 47 4.90 -11.37 5.26
C SER A 47 4.37 -11.07 3.87
N GLN A 48 3.12 -10.62 3.74
CA GLN A 48 2.55 -10.28 2.44
C GLN A 48 2.66 -8.79 2.13
N ASN A 49 2.78 -8.47 0.84
CA ASN A 49 2.60 -7.14 0.25
C ASN A 49 1.32 -7.13 -0.59
N SER A 50 0.70 -5.97 -0.74
CA SER A 50 -0.41 -5.75 -1.66
C SER A 50 0.09 -5.39 -3.05
N ILE A 51 -0.60 -5.84 -4.09
CA ILE A 51 -0.26 -5.56 -5.48
C ILE A 51 -1.20 -4.46 -6.01
N LEU A 52 -0.61 -3.48 -6.69
CA LEU A 52 -1.30 -2.47 -7.48
C LEU A 52 -0.85 -2.60 -8.93
N GLU A 53 -1.79 -2.80 -9.84
CA GLU A 53 -1.52 -2.82 -11.28
C GLU A 53 -2.06 -1.54 -11.92
N ILE A 54 -1.19 -0.80 -12.59
CA ILE A 54 -1.52 0.41 -13.33
C ILE A 54 -1.42 0.08 -14.81
N LYS A 55 -2.52 0.28 -15.53
CA LYS A 55 -2.63 0.05 -16.98
C LYS A 55 -2.42 1.34 -17.74
#